data_AF-A0A5E7QT13-F1
#
_entry.id   AF-A0A5E7QT13-F1
#
_cell.length_a   1.000
_cell.length_b   1.000
_cell.length_c   1.000
_cell.angle_alpha   90.00
_cell.angle_beta   90.00
_cell.angle_gamma   90.00
#
_symmetry.space_group_name_H-M   'P 1'
#
loop_
_entity.id
_entity.type
_entity.pdbx_description
1 polymer ?
#
loop_
_entity_poly.entity_id
_entity_poly.type
_entity_poly.pdbx_seq_one_letter_code
_entity_poly.pdbx_strand_id
1 'polypeptide(L)'
;MFLRRLSSAGQKHVGAAVGLSESAISNWKDGKLIERFCKALAFMGLQLVPGDARCHPADYIESLKTLSRRCLELESKRPGPIGWD
;
A
#
# COMPACT_ATOMS: atom_id res chain seq x y z
N MET A 1 -7.36 -5.04 -2.78
CA MET A 1 -6.38 -5.38 -1.72
C MET A 1 -7.01 -6.20 -0.59
N PHE A 2 -8.11 -5.74 0.01
CA PHE A 2 -8.83 -6.44 1.09
C PHE A 2 -9.31 -7.86 0.71
N LEU A 3 -10.03 -8.01 -0.39
CA LEU A 3 -10.55 -9.33 -0.83
C LEU A 3 -9.44 -10.36 -1.12
N ARG A 4 -8.28 -9.90 -1.61
CA ARG A 4 -7.12 -10.75 -1.89
C ARG A 4 -6.45 -11.25 -0.59
N ARG A 5 -6.34 -10.38 0.42
CA ARG A 5 -5.88 -10.77 1.76
C ARG A 5 -6.90 -11.67 2.47
N LEU A 6 -8.19 -11.42 2.33
CA LEU A 6 -9.25 -12.29 2.85
C LEU A 6 -9.22 -13.68 2.22
N SER A 7 -8.97 -13.76 0.91
CA SER A 7 -8.78 -15.04 0.22
C SER A 7 -7.51 -15.76 0.66
N SER A 8 -6.44 -15.03 0.98
CA SER A 8 -5.18 -15.59 1.45
C SER A 8 -5.20 -16.04 2.91
N ALA A 9 -5.95 -15.34 3.77
CA ALA A 9 -6.09 -15.68 5.20
C ALA A 9 -7.17 -16.75 5.45
N GLY A 10 -8.10 -16.93 4.50
CA GLY A 10 -9.21 -17.85 4.60
C GLY A 10 -10.39 -17.27 5.40
N GLN A 11 -11.61 -17.47 4.89
CA GLN A 11 -12.83 -16.91 5.47
C GLN A 11 -13.09 -17.41 6.89
N LYS A 12 -12.75 -18.67 7.22
CA LYS A 12 -12.87 -19.23 8.58
C LYS A 12 -12.03 -18.51 9.62
N HIS A 13 -10.76 -18.21 9.32
CA HIS A 13 -9.86 -17.57 10.28
C HIS A 13 -10.27 -16.12 10.53
N VAL A 14 -10.72 -15.42 9.49
CA VAL A 14 -11.26 -14.06 9.64
C VAL A 14 -12.60 -14.07 10.40
N GLY A 15 -13.44 -15.09 10.18
CA GLY A 15 -14.68 -15.30 10.95
C GLY A 15 -14.41 -15.47 12.44
N ALA A 16 -13.46 -16.33 12.79
CA ALA A 16 -13.05 -16.53 14.17
C ALA A 16 -12.47 -15.26 14.81
N ALA A 17 -11.67 -14.48 14.07
CA ALA A 17 -11.06 -13.25 14.59
C ALA A 17 -12.05 -12.09 14.78
N VAL A 18 -13.10 -12.02 13.95
CA VAL A 18 -14.13 -10.97 14.00
C VAL A 18 -15.36 -11.41 14.82
N GLY A 19 -15.42 -12.68 15.24
CA GLY A 19 -16.55 -13.24 15.98
C GLY A 19 -17.79 -13.48 15.11
N LEU A 20 -17.61 -13.69 13.80
CA LEU A 20 -18.68 -13.89 12.83
C LEU A 20 -18.63 -15.30 12.23
N SER A 21 -19.80 -15.83 11.90
CA SER A 21 -19.90 -17.10 11.17
C SER A 21 -19.35 -16.95 9.75
N GLU A 22 -18.89 -18.06 9.17
CA GLU A 22 -18.38 -18.10 7.80
C GLU A 22 -19.44 -17.65 6.78
N SER A 23 -20.72 -17.97 7.03
CA SER A 23 -21.87 -17.53 6.25
C SER A 23 -22.09 -16.01 6.30
N ALA A 24 -21.84 -15.37 7.45
CA ALA A 24 -21.93 -13.92 7.58
C ALA A 24 -20.85 -13.20 6.75
N ILE A 25 -19.63 -13.76 6.71
CA ILE A 25 -18.54 -13.24 5.86
C ILE A 25 -18.84 -13.44 4.37
N SER A 26 -19.49 -14.54 3.98
CA SER A 26 -19.94 -14.71 2.59
C SER A 26 -20.98 -13.66 2.22
N ASN A 27 -21.97 -13.42 3.09
CA ASN A 27 -22.97 -12.37 2.91
C ASN A 27 -22.38 -10.95 2.82
N TRP A 28 -21.24 -10.68 3.45
CA TRP A 28 -20.56 -9.39 3.31
C TRP A 28 -20.00 -9.15 1.91
N LYS A 29 -19.57 -10.22 1.22
CA LYS A 29 -19.10 -10.15 -0.17
C LYS A 29 -20.28 -9.96 -1.12
N ASP A 30 -21.33 -10.77 -0.97
CA ASP A 30 -22.50 -10.74 -1.87
C ASP A 30 -23.36 -9.49 -1.66
N GLY A 31 -23.45 -8.99 -0.42
CA GLY A 31 -24.24 -7.81 -0.06
C GLY A 31 -23.61 -6.46 -0.42
N LYS A 32 -22.48 -6.43 -1.15
CA LYS A 32 -21.69 -5.21 -1.46
C LYS A 32 -21.29 -4.38 -0.23
N LEU A 33 -21.39 -4.94 0.98
CA LEU A 33 -21.10 -4.24 2.23
C LEU A 33 -19.64 -3.79 2.27
N ILE A 34 -18.74 -4.66 1.85
CA ILE A 34 -17.30 -4.38 1.74
C ILE A 34 -17.04 -3.21 0.77
N GLU A 35 -17.78 -3.15 -0.34
CA GLU A 35 -17.61 -2.10 -1.34
C GLU A 35 -18.10 -0.73 -0.81
N ARG A 36 -19.25 -0.71 -0.13
CA ARG A 36 -19.79 0.48 0.54
C ARG A 36 -18.86 0.96 1.66
N PHE A 37 -18.30 0.03 2.43
CA PHE A 37 -17.36 0.35 3.51
C PHE A 37 -16.05 0.91 2.96
N CYS A 38 -15.51 0.34 1.86
CA CYS A 38 -14.36 0.91 1.16
C CYS A 38 -14.63 2.32 0.64
N LYS A 39 -15.82 2.58 0.09
CA LYS A 39 -16.21 3.92 -0.38
C LYS A 39 -16.33 4.91 0.78
N ALA A 40 -16.89 4.50 1.92
CA ALA A 40 -16.95 5.32 3.12
C ALA A 40 -15.55 5.66 3.66
N LEU A 41 -14.66 4.67 3.73
CA LEU A 41 -13.27 4.88 4.15
C LEU A 41 -12.54 5.85 3.20
N ALA A 42 -12.73 5.70 1.89
CA ALA A 42 -12.15 6.60 0.90
C ALA A 42 -12.68 8.04 1.05
N PHE A 43 -13.98 8.21 1.31
CA PHE A 43 -14.58 9.53 1.57
C PHE A 43 -14.01 10.17 2.84
N MET A 44 -13.77 9.38 3.88
CA MET A 44 -13.14 9.86 5.13
C MET A 44 -11.62 10.05 5.01
N GLY A 45 -11.02 9.82 3.84
CA GLY A 45 -9.57 9.94 3.62
C GLY A 45 -8.73 8.86 4.32
N LEU A 46 -9.35 7.79 4.79
CA LEU A 46 -8.67 6.68 5.47
C LEU A 46 -8.11 5.69 4.45
N GLN A 47 -6.79 5.49 4.48
CA GLN A 47 -6.12 4.49 3.65
C GLN A 47 -5.93 3.19 4.42
N LEU A 48 -6.44 2.09 3.85
CA LEU A 48 -6.20 0.73 4.35
C LEU A 48 -4.86 0.24 3.83
N VAL A 49 -3.88 0.19 4.73
CA VAL A 49 -2.51 -0.21 4.42
C VAL A 49 -2.24 -1.57 5.07
N PRO A 50 -1.68 -2.54 4.32
CA PRO A 50 -1.19 -3.79 4.90
C PRO A 50 -0.13 -3.52 5.97
N GLY A 51 -0.14 -4.24 7.10
CA GLY A 51 0.80 -4.00 8.20
C GLY A 51 2.28 -4.18 7.85
N ASP A 52 2.58 -4.87 6.75
CA ASP A 52 3.92 -5.06 6.18
C ASP A 52 4.36 -3.90 5.26
N ALA A 53 3.47 -2.99 4.89
CA ALA A 53 3.79 -1.87 4.02
C ALA A 53 4.22 -0.64 4.84
N ARG A 54 5.42 -0.11 4.53
CA ARG A 54 5.85 1.20 5.04
C ARG A 54 5.20 2.29 4.21
N CYS A 55 4.29 3.04 4.82
CA CYS A 55 3.73 4.24 4.20
C CYS A 55 4.57 5.46 4.54
N HIS A 56 4.96 6.18 3.50
CA HIS A 56 5.60 7.47 3.60
C HIS A 56 4.69 8.51 2.95
N PRO A 57 4.66 9.75 3.45
CA PRO A 57 3.85 10.78 2.83
C PRO A 57 4.37 11.11 1.42
N ALA A 58 3.46 11.55 0.55
CA ALA A 58 3.71 11.63 -0.90
C ALA A 58 4.82 12.65 -1.23
N ASP A 59 4.85 13.76 -0.50
CA ASP A 59 5.85 14.81 -0.55
C ASP A 59 7.27 14.31 -0.26
N TYR A 60 7.40 13.40 0.72
CA TYR A 60 8.68 12.77 1.06
C TYR A 60 9.20 11.92 -0.11
N ILE A 61 8.32 11.11 -0.72
CA ILE A 61 8.69 10.27 -1.86
C ILE A 61 9.05 11.12 -3.10
N GLU A 62 8.32 12.22 -3.33
CA GLU A 62 8.62 13.15 -4.42
C GLU A 62 9.96 13.87 -4.22
N SER A 63 10.21 14.33 -3.00
CA SER A 63 11.49 14.95 -2.62
C SER A 63 12.64 13.97 -2.81
N LEU A 64 12.48 12.73 -2.37
CA LEU A 64 13.47 11.67 -2.55
C LEU A 64 13.75 11.40 -4.03
N LYS A 65 12.71 11.28 -4.87
CA LYS A 65 12.87 11.10 -6.32
C LYS A 65 13.62 12.25 -6.97
N THR A 66 13.31 13.48 -6.56
CA THR A 66 13.94 14.69 -7.08
C THR A 66 15.43 14.72 -6.74
N LEU A 67 15.78 14.42 -5.49
CA LEU A 67 17.17 14.35 -5.04
C LEU A 67 17.94 13.24 -5.76
N SER A 68 17.36 12.04 -5.85
CA SER A 68 17.98 10.91 -6.55
C SER A 68 18.27 11.23 -8.02
N ARG A 69 17.34 11.91 -8.72
CA ARG A 69 17.55 12.33 -10.11
C ARG A 69 18.72 13.30 -10.23
N ARG A 70 18.80 14.31 -9.36
CA ARG A 70 19.91 15.27 -9.35
C ARG A 70 21.25 14.59 -9.09
N CYS A 71 21.32 13.66 -8.14
CA CYS A 71 22.55 12.91 -7.87
C CYS A 71 22.98 12.09 -9.09
N LEU A 72 22.05 11.43 -9.78
CA LEU A 72 22.36 10.68 -11.01
C LEU A 72 22.86 11.58 -12.14
N GLU A 73 22.27 12.77 -12.30
CA GLU A 73 22.72 13.75 -13.29
C GLU A 73 24.13 14.28 -12.98
N LEU A 74 24.44 14.49 -11.70
CA LEU A 74 25.77 14.93 -11.25
C LEU A 74 26.81 13.83 -11.45
N GLU A 75 26.49 12.58 -11.10
CA GLU A 75 27.39 11.45 -11.31
C GLU A 75 27.67 11.21 -12.80
N SER A 76 26.67 11.37 -13.66
CA SER A 76 26.83 11.28 -15.12
C SER A 76 27.78 12.35 -15.68
N LYS A 77 27.80 13.54 -15.06
CA LYS A 77 28.68 14.66 -15.43
C LYS A 77 30.03 14.63 -14.71
N ARG A 78 30.29 13.61 -13.90
CA ARG A 78 31.53 13.50 -13.15
C ARG A 78 32.68 13.44 -14.16
N PRO A 79 33.62 14.40 -14.12
CA PRO A 79 34.79 14.32 -14.98
C PRO A 79 35.51 13.00 -14.72
N GLY A 80 35.99 12.36 -15.79
CA GLY A 80 36.79 11.15 -15.68
C GLY A 80 37.96 11.36 -14.71
N PRO A 81 38.56 10.28 -14.18
CA PRO A 81 39.64 10.38 -13.22
C PRO A 81 40.69 11.37 -13.75
N ILE A 82 40.96 12.40 -12.96
CA ILE A 82 41.92 13.44 -13.31
C ILE A 82 43.27 12.72 -13.38
N GLY A 83 43.70 12.39 -14.59
CA GLY A 83 45.02 11.82 -14.83
C GLY A 83 46.04 12.87 -14.42
N TRP A 84 46.86 12.53 -13.42
CA TRP A 84 48.06 13.29 -13.12
C TRP A 84 49.17 12.73 -14.01
N ASP A 85 49.19 13.16 -15.28
CA ASP A 85 50.40 13.11 -16.11
C ASP A 85 51.25 14.36 -15.83
#